data_AF-A0A2E0MWW2-F1
#
_entry.id   AF-A0A2E0MWW2-F1
#
_cell.length_a   1.000
_cell.length_b   1.000
_cell.length_c   1.000
_cell.angle_alpha   90.00
_cell.angle_beta   90.00
_cell.angle_gamma   90.00
#
_symmetry.space_group_name_H-M   'P 1'
#
loop_
_entity.id
_entity.type
_entity.pdbx_description
1 polymer ?
#
loop_
_entity_poly.entity_id
_entity_poly.type
_entity_poly.pdbx_seq_one_letter_code
_entity_poly.pdbx_strand_id
1 'polypeptide(L)'
;TPDCEDGEPNPEFVTIESTVEDTGQFLSGGTDVEWAVNDPEANQLTSDTGAMQNGQSQSFDYVARDIVPGIYEIKVDVTQGDNVNVENDVTITYPEGSEDSPNPRSE
;
A
#
# COMPACT_ATOMS: atom_id res chain seq x y z
N THR A 1 20.29 32.89 -2.87
CA THR A 1 19.03 32.39 -2.28
C THR A 1 19.14 30.90 -2.26
N PRO A 2 18.88 30.18 -1.15
CA PRO A 2 18.85 28.72 -1.21
C PRO A 2 17.77 28.36 -2.23
N ASP A 3 18.18 27.55 -3.19
CA ASP A 3 17.40 27.21 -4.37
C ASP A 3 16.27 26.28 -3.94
N CYS A 4 15.07 26.83 -3.75
CA CYS A 4 13.87 26.01 -3.63
C CYS A 4 13.38 25.54 -5.02
N GLU A 5 14.29 25.35 -5.99
CA GLU A 5 14.03 24.78 -7.32
C GLU A 5 14.55 23.33 -7.47
N ASP A 6 15.19 22.75 -6.45
CA ASP A 6 15.61 21.34 -6.54
C ASP A 6 14.43 20.42 -6.26
N GLY A 7 13.76 20.03 -7.36
CA GLY A 7 12.70 19.05 -7.36
C GLY A 7 13.10 17.82 -6.55
N GLU A 8 12.39 17.58 -5.44
CA GLU A 8 12.54 16.36 -4.67
C GLU A 8 12.47 15.15 -5.62
N PRO A 9 13.33 14.13 -5.40
CA PRO A 9 13.30 12.92 -6.19
C PRO A 9 11.90 12.33 -6.21
N ASN A 10 11.38 12.04 -7.41
CA ASN A 10 10.20 11.20 -7.49
C ASN A 10 10.56 9.82 -6.92
N PRO A 11 9.67 9.20 -6.14
CA PRO A 11 9.88 7.83 -5.70
C PRO A 11 10.05 6.92 -6.93
N GLU A 12 10.83 5.85 -6.78
CA GLU A 12 11.10 4.88 -7.84
C GLU A 12 10.06 3.75 -7.85
N PHE A 13 9.73 3.22 -6.66
CA PHE A 13 8.76 2.15 -6.47
C PHE A 13 7.90 2.37 -5.23
N VAL A 14 6.65 1.93 -5.30
CA VAL A 14 5.79 1.71 -4.11
C VAL A 14 5.49 0.22 -4.04
N THR A 15 5.91 -0.42 -2.95
CA THR A 15 5.55 -1.80 -2.62
C THR A 15 4.41 -1.78 -1.61
N ILE A 16 3.38 -2.57 -1.86
CA ILE A 16 2.23 -2.74 -0.99
C ILE A 16 2.09 -4.22 -0.70
N GLU A 17 2.12 -4.58 0.57
CA GLU A 17 1.85 -5.92 1.08
C GLU A 17 0.63 -5.79 2.01
N SER A 18 -0.45 -6.50 1.71
CA SER A 18 -1.71 -6.43 2.46
C SER A 18 -2.14 -7.82 2.86
N THR A 19 -2.45 -8.02 4.14
CA THR A 19 -2.98 -9.28 4.64
C THR A 19 -4.28 -9.04 5.38
N VAL A 20 -5.29 -9.84 5.04
CA VAL A 20 -6.57 -9.87 5.75
C VAL A 20 -6.73 -11.23 6.41
N GLU A 21 -7.11 -11.22 7.69
CA GLU A 21 -7.40 -12.41 8.48
C GLU A 21 -8.85 -12.38 8.94
N ASP A 22 -9.57 -13.47 8.72
CA ASP A 22 -10.91 -13.68 9.27
C ASP A 22 -10.82 -14.13 10.74
N THR A 23 -11.26 -13.25 11.64
CA THR A 23 -11.29 -13.48 13.10
C THR A 23 -12.69 -13.79 13.62
N GLY A 24 -13.59 -14.19 12.73
CA GLY A 24 -14.97 -14.52 13.02
C GLY A 24 -15.16 -15.63 14.06
N GLN A 25 -16.42 -15.84 14.43
CA GLN A 25 -16.74 -16.98 15.30
C GLN A 25 -16.83 -18.27 14.49
N PHE A 26 -16.65 -19.42 15.14
CA PHE A 26 -16.70 -20.75 14.51
C PHE A 26 -18.01 -21.09 13.75
N LEU A 27 -19.07 -20.29 13.89
CA LEU A 27 -20.34 -20.45 13.20
C LEU A 27 -20.62 -19.36 12.16
N SER A 28 -19.64 -18.51 11.85
CA SER A 28 -19.75 -17.49 10.82
C SER A 28 -19.79 -18.09 9.41
N GLY A 29 -20.42 -17.36 8.50
CA GLY A 29 -20.17 -17.55 7.07
C GLY A 29 -18.72 -17.18 6.75
N GLY A 30 -18.18 -17.71 5.66
CA GLY A 30 -16.86 -17.29 5.18
C GLY A 30 -16.85 -15.81 4.80
N THR A 31 -15.66 -15.22 4.76
CA THR A 31 -15.41 -13.82 4.42
C THR A 31 -14.80 -13.71 3.04
N ASP A 32 -15.31 -12.81 2.21
CA ASP A 32 -14.68 -12.45 0.94
C ASP A 32 -13.97 -11.10 1.08
N VAL A 33 -12.84 -10.95 0.40
CA VAL A 33 -12.05 -9.71 0.36
C VAL A 33 -11.74 -9.35 -1.09
N GLU A 34 -11.79 -8.07 -1.39
CA GLU A 34 -11.39 -7.48 -2.65
C GLU A 34 -10.36 -6.37 -2.39
N TRP A 35 -9.24 -6.41 -3.09
CA TRP A 35 -8.22 -5.37 -3.12
C TRP A 35 -8.30 -4.62 -4.43
N ALA A 36 -8.08 -3.31 -4.37
CA ALA A 36 -7.81 -2.48 -5.54
C ALA A 36 -6.76 -1.43 -5.21
N VAL A 37 -5.81 -1.19 -6.12
CA VAL A 37 -4.85 -0.10 -6.00
C VAL A 37 -5.12 0.92 -7.10
N ASN A 38 -5.29 2.18 -6.71
CA ASN A 38 -5.53 3.30 -7.61
C ASN A 38 -4.35 4.28 -7.61
N ASP A 39 -4.08 4.87 -8.77
CA ASP A 39 -3.11 5.95 -8.92
C ASP A 39 -3.70 7.32 -8.51
N PRO A 40 -2.88 8.40 -8.49
CA PRO A 40 -3.35 9.74 -8.13
C PRO A 40 -4.41 10.33 -9.07
N GLU A 41 -4.57 9.79 -10.28
CA GLU A 41 -5.60 10.17 -11.24
C GLU A 41 -6.87 9.31 -11.10
N ALA A 42 -6.93 8.45 -10.07
CA ALA A 42 -7.98 7.48 -9.80
C ALA A 42 -8.13 6.39 -10.88
N ASN A 43 -7.09 6.12 -11.67
CA ASN A 43 -7.05 4.94 -12.52
C ASN A 43 -6.68 3.72 -11.65
N GLN A 44 -7.44 2.64 -11.81
CA GLN A 44 -7.10 1.37 -11.17
C GLN A 44 -5.87 0.76 -11.84
N LEU A 45 -4.83 0.52 -11.03
CA LEU A 45 -3.58 -0.11 -11.45
C LEU A 45 -3.65 -1.63 -11.37
N THR A 46 -4.30 -2.13 -10.32
CA THR A 46 -4.49 -3.57 -10.09
C THR A 46 -5.67 -3.83 -9.16
N SER A 47 -6.17 -5.05 -9.20
CA SER A 47 -7.19 -5.57 -8.30
C SER A 47 -7.00 -7.07 -8.07
N ASP A 48 -7.39 -7.57 -6.91
CA ASP A 48 -7.43 -9.00 -6.62
C ASP A 48 -8.57 -9.35 -5.67
N THR A 49 -8.93 -10.63 -5.60
CA THR A 49 -10.02 -11.12 -4.73
C THR A 49 -9.61 -12.39 -4.01
N GLY A 50 -10.06 -12.54 -2.77
CA GLY A 50 -9.83 -13.73 -1.95
C GLY A 50 -11.09 -14.14 -1.20
N ALA A 51 -11.17 -15.44 -0.88
CA ALA A 51 -12.18 -15.99 0.02
C ALA A 51 -11.47 -16.68 1.19
N MET A 52 -12.02 -16.49 2.39
CA MET A 52 -11.50 -16.99 3.66
C MET A 52 -12.61 -17.69 4.43
N GLN A 53 -12.26 -18.78 5.10
CA GLN A 53 -13.06 -19.29 6.21
C GLN A 53 -12.50 -18.77 7.52
N ASN A 54 -13.26 -18.97 8.60
CA ASN A 54 -12.84 -18.54 9.93
C ASN A 54 -11.42 -19.02 10.30
N GLY A 55 -10.59 -18.09 10.78
CA GLY A 55 -9.20 -18.31 11.14
C GLY A 55 -8.24 -18.47 9.96
N GLN A 56 -8.69 -18.20 8.73
CA GLN A 56 -7.84 -18.16 7.56
C GLN A 56 -7.47 -16.72 7.21
N SER A 57 -6.37 -16.59 6.48
CA SER A 57 -5.88 -15.32 5.95
C SER A 57 -5.68 -15.40 4.44
N GLN A 58 -5.77 -14.24 3.79
CA GLN A 58 -5.39 -14.03 2.40
C GLN A 58 -4.46 -12.82 2.34
N SER A 59 -3.53 -12.86 1.38
CA SER A 59 -2.55 -11.81 1.20
C SER A 59 -2.53 -11.31 -0.25
N PHE A 60 -2.19 -10.04 -0.41
CA PHE A 60 -2.10 -9.34 -1.67
C PHE A 60 -0.80 -8.52 -1.69
N ASP A 61 0.05 -8.80 -2.68
CA ASP A 61 1.33 -8.12 -2.86
C ASP A 61 1.37 -7.43 -4.22
N TYR A 62 1.75 -6.14 -4.23
CA TYR A 62 1.85 -5.35 -5.44
C TYR A 62 3.04 -4.39 -5.40
N VAL A 63 3.70 -4.24 -6.55
CA VAL A 63 4.78 -3.26 -6.75
C VAL A 63 4.40 -2.33 -7.89
N ALA A 64 4.11 -1.08 -7.57
CA ALA A 64 3.94 -0.02 -8.55
C ALA A 64 5.32 0.47 -9.03
N ARG A 65 5.47 0.54 -10.35
CA ARG A 65 6.63 1.12 -11.05
C ARG A 65 6.17 2.32 -11.87
N ASP A 66 7.09 3.17 -12.29
CA ASP A 66 6.80 4.37 -13.09
C ASP A 66 5.80 5.30 -12.37
N ILE A 67 5.98 5.44 -11.06
CA ILE A 67 5.09 6.18 -10.18
C ILE A 67 5.18 7.69 -10.42
N VAL A 68 4.02 8.33 -10.38
CA VAL A 68 3.87 9.78 -10.53
C VAL A 68 3.62 10.41 -9.16
N PRO A 69 4.00 11.68 -8.96
CA PRO A 69 3.71 12.38 -7.71
C PRO A 69 2.20 12.44 -7.42
N GLY A 70 1.81 12.07 -6.21
CA GLY A 70 0.42 12.17 -5.77
C GLY A 70 0.06 11.13 -4.71
N ILE A 71 -1.24 10.98 -4.48
CA ILE A 71 -1.80 10.05 -3.48
C ILE A 71 -2.19 8.75 -4.19
N TYR A 72 -1.55 7.66 -3.82
CA TYR A 72 -1.97 6.31 -4.18
C TYR A 72 -2.95 5.80 -3.13
N GLU A 73 -3.96 5.06 -3.56
CA GLU A 73 -4.98 4.47 -2.68
C GLU A 73 -4.93 2.95 -2.80
N ILE A 74 -4.84 2.25 -1.66
CA ILE A 74 -5.21 0.84 -1.56
C ILE A 74 -6.59 0.76 -0.92
N LYS A 75 -7.53 0.16 -1.64
CA LYS A 75 -8.88 -0.16 -1.17
C LYS A 75 -8.94 -1.63 -0.80
N VAL A 76 -9.41 -1.91 0.41
CA VAL A 76 -9.66 -3.26 0.91
C VAL A 76 -11.14 -3.35 1.27
N ASP A 77 -11.93 -3.96 0.40
CA ASP A 77 -13.36 -4.17 0.61
C ASP A 77 -13.58 -5.59 1.15
N VAL A 78 -14.12 -5.69 2.35
CA VAL A 78 -14.47 -6.96 2.98
C VAL A 78 -15.98 -7.14 2.90
N THR A 79 -16.41 -8.22 2.27
CA THR A 79 -17.83 -8.52 2.02
C THR A 79 -18.21 -9.89 2.56
N GLN A 80 -19.50 -10.07 2.85
CA GLN A 80 -20.05 -11.30 3.42
C GLN A 80 -19.43 -11.73 4.76
N GLY A 81 -18.63 -10.86 5.39
CA GLY A 81 -17.67 -11.26 6.41
C GLY A 81 -18.05 -10.95 7.85
N ASP A 82 -17.35 -11.68 8.72
CA ASP A 82 -17.27 -11.47 10.16
C ASP A 82 -16.25 -10.37 10.52
N ASN A 83 -15.86 -10.26 11.80
CA ASN A 83 -14.76 -9.36 12.17
C ASN A 83 -13.45 -9.81 11.50
N VAL A 84 -12.71 -8.87 10.93
CA VAL A 84 -11.41 -9.11 10.31
C VAL A 84 -10.31 -8.27 10.93
N ASN A 85 -9.09 -8.78 10.87
CA ASN A 85 -7.88 -7.98 11.02
C ASN A 85 -7.34 -7.65 9.63
N VAL A 86 -6.88 -6.42 9.44
CA VAL A 86 -6.24 -5.97 8.20
C VAL A 86 -4.89 -5.36 8.56
N GLU A 87 -3.83 -5.90 7.98
CA GLU A 87 -2.46 -5.41 8.08
C GLU A 87 -2.00 -4.94 6.70
N ASN A 88 -1.42 -3.74 6.63
CA ASN A 88 -0.89 -3.19 5.40
C ASN A 88 0.51 -2.66 5.67
N ASP A 89 1.48 -3.19 4.94
CA ASP A 89 2.85 -2.71 4.90
C ASP A 89 3.08 -1.98 3.58
N VAL A 90 3.43 -0.70 3.67
CA VAL A 90 3.67 0.16 2.51
C VAL A 90 5.09 0.67 2.55
N THR A 91 5.88 0.32 1.54
CA THR A 91 7.26 0.76 1.37
C THR A 91 7.37 1.67 0.15
N ILE A 92 7.91 2.87 0.35
CA ILE A 92 8.21 3.82 -0.72
C ILE A 92 9.73 3.90 -0.86
N THR A 93 10.22 3.54 -2.04
CA THR A 93 11.65 3.55 -2.36
C THR A 93 11.98 4.75 -3.22
N TYR A 94 13.02 5.49 -2.84
CA TYR A 94 13.56 6.61 -3.62
C TYR A 94 14.90 6.21 -4.26
N PRO A 95 15.27 6.84 -5.40
CA PRO A 95 16.58 6.61 -6.01
C PRO A 95 17.72 6.87 -5.01
N GLU A 96 18.77 6.05 -5.03
CA GLU A 96 19.95 6.28 -4.19
C GLU A 96 20.61 7.65 -4.48
N GLY A 97 21.07 8.33 -3.44
CA GLY A 97 21.74 9.63 -3.57
C GLY A 97 20.80 10.83 -3.69
N SER A 98 19.51 10.62 -3.41
CA SER A 98 18.47 11.64 -3.47
C SER A 98 18.18 12.33 -2.13
N GLU A 99 18.94 11.98 -1.09
CA GLU A 99 18.94 12.72 0.18
C GLU A 99 19.78 13.99 0.07
N ASP A 100 19.28 15.08 0.66
CA ASP A 100 20.07 16.30 0.82
C ASP A 100 21.35 16.03 1.61
N SER A 101 22.40 16.78 1.27
CA SER A 101 23.62 16.77 2.08
C SER A 101 23.29 17.12 3.53
N PRO A 102 23.83 16.38 4.53
CA PRO A 102 23.57 16.68 5.91
C PRO A 102 23.97 18.12 6.21
N ASN A 103 23.14 18.81 7.01
CA ASN A 103 23.37 20.20 7.37
C ASN A 103 24.82 20.38 7.85
N PRO A 104 25.57 21.35 7.30
CA PRO A 104 26.98 21.50 7.64
C PRO A 104 27.12 21.71 9.14
N ARG A 105 27.98 20.92 9.79
CA ARG A 105 28.34 21.19 11.19
C ARG A 105 29.08 22.52 11.23
N SER A 106 28.59 23.46 12.04
CA SER A 106 29.39 24.64 12.39
C SER A 106 30.59 24.17 13.20
N GLU A 107 31.81 24.45 12.73
CA GLU A 107 33.05 24.31 13.50
C GLU A 107 33.20 25.42 14.53
#